data_AF-A0A7R9Y446-F1
#
_entry.id   AF-A0A7R9Y446-F1
#
_cell.length_a   1.000
_cell.length_b   1.000
_cell.length_c   1.000
_cell.angle_alpha   90.00
_cell.angle_beta   90.00
_cell.angle_gamma   90.00
#
_symmetry.space_group_name_H-M   'P 1'
#
loop_
_entity.id
_entity.type
_entity.pdbx_description
1 polymer ?
#
loop_
_entity_poly.entity_id
_entity_poly.type
_entity_poly.pdbx_seq_one_letter_code
_entity_poly.pdbx_strand_id
1 'polypeptide(L)'
;MSGWRVDPEGKEGVLVISGLGSIVSVDNVRTALSQFTEVKRISCCERAAEDPGHRRPQRTMVVDVGGLAPARRLAEQFNDHFFMIGGMPRPVKAEAVECDFEAAKAAAARAEQSAADGDTVSAEPANDAEAAWAHRVAKLLRQQALEREVMAERALHAEYSCTC
;
A
#
# COMPACT_ATOMS: atom_id res chain seq x y z
N MET A 1 -27.32 -15.48 -16.62
CA MET A 1 -27.22 -16.32 -15.41
C MET A 1 -25.78 -16.77 -15.27
N SER A 2 -24.93 -16.02 -14.57
CA SER A 2 -23.53 -16.39 -14.32
C SER A 2 -23.46 -17.22 -13.05
N GLY A 3 -23.18 -18.51 -13.19
CA GLY A 3 -22.93 -19.40 -12.07
C GLY A 3 -21.63 -19.01 -11.38
N TRP A 4 -21.75 -18.41 -10.20
CA TRP A 4 -20.61 -18.08 -9.35
C TRP A 4 -20.06 -19.39 -8.79
N ARG A 5 -18.87 -19.78 -9.23
CA ARG A 5 -18.08 -20.81 -8.57
C ARG A 5 -17.65 -20.23 -7.23
N VAL A 6 -18.30 -20.67 -6.16
CA VAL A 6 -17.79 -20.52 -4.80
C VAL A 6 -16.57 -21.42 -4.73
N ASP A 7 -15.41 -20.87 -4.37
CA ASP A 7 -14.22 -21.68 -4.08
C ASP A 7 -14.60 -22.72 -3.02
N PRO A 8 -14.34 -24.02 -3.24
CA PRO A 8 -14.83 -25.09 -2.38
C PRO A 8 -14.28 -25.06 -0.96
N GLU A 9 -13.26 -24.23 -0.69
CA GLU A 9 -12.67 -24.04 0.64
C GLU A 9 -13.28 -22.86 1.43
N GLY A 10 -14.18 -22.06 0.84
CA GLY A 10 -14.77 -20.89 1.51
C GLY A 10 -13.76 -19.77 1.83
N LYS A 11 -12.53 -19.86 1.33
CA LYS A 11 -11.51 -18.81 1.47
C LYS A 11 -11.75 -17.72 0.45
N GLU A 12 -11.82 -16.48 0.93
CA GLU A 12 -11.99 -15.30 0.11
C GLU A 12 -10.61 -14.66 -0.14
N GLY A 13 -10.47 -13.98 -1.28
CA GLY A 13 -9.30 -13.15 -1.52
C GLY A 13 -9.51 -11.79 -0.87
N VAL A 14 -8.88 -11.60 0.27
CA VAL A 14 -9.05 -10.42 1.11
C VAL A 14 -7.85 -9.49 0.94
N LEU A 15 -8.13 -8.21 0.77
CA LEU A 15 -7.16 -7.12 0.73
C LEU A 15 -7.25 -6.34 2.05
N VAL A 16 -6.16 -6.32 2.82
CA VAL A 16 -6.03 -5.52 4.04
C VAL A 16 -5.29 -4.24 3.70
N ILE A 17 -5.93 -3.09 3.95
CA ILE A 17 -5.39 -1.76 3.66
C ILE A 17 -5.14 -1.03 4.96
N SER A 18 -3.89 -0.63 5.20
CA SER A 18 -3.46 0.12 6.38
C SER A 18 -2.86 1.48 6.00
N GLY A 19 -2.62 2.33 6.99
CA GLY A 19 -2.10 3.69 6.78
C GLY A 19 -3.14 4.70 6.29
N LEU A 20 -4.42 4.39 6.39
CA LEU A 20 -5.49 5.31 6.02
C LEU A 20 -5.59 6.46 7.02
N GLY A 21 -5.84 7.66 6.51
CA GLY A 21 -6.09 8.83 7.34
C GLY A 21 -7.38 8.67 8.16
N SER A 22 -7.44 9.33 9.32
CA SER A 22 -8.57 9.25 10.25
C SER A 22 -9.93 9.68 9.67
N ILE A 23 -9.90 10.50 8.60
CA ILE A 23 -11.10 11.04 7.92
C ILE A 23 -11.59 10.09 6.82
N VAL A 24 -10.76 9.12 6.39
CA VAL A 24 -11.11 8.21 5.30
C VAL A 24 -12.24 7.28 5.76
N SER A 25 -13.37 7.35 5.05
CA SER A 25 -14.55 6.52 5.30
C SER A 25 -14.51 5.24 4.48
N VAL A 26 -15.35 4.27 4.86
CA VAL A 26 -15.60 3.06 4.07
C VAL A 26 -16.01 3.40 2.64
N ASP A 27 -16.85 4.42 2.45
CA ASP A 27 -17.32 4.84 1.13
C ASP A 27 -16.21 5.44 0.27
N ASN A 28 -15.27 6.18 0.88
CA ASN A 28 -14.09 6.68 0.15
C ASN A 28 -13.24 5.52 -0.37
N VAL A 29 -12.97 4.52 0.47
CA VAL A 29 -12.19 3.35 0.08
C VAL A 29 -12.91 2.54 -0.98
N ARG A 30 -14.22 2.29 -0.80
CA ARG A 30 -15.02 1.60 -1.82
C ARG A 30 -14.98 2.34 -3.15
N THR A 31 -15.21 3.65 -3.16
CA THR A 31 -15.19 4.47 -4.38
C THR A 31 -13.83 4.43 -5.07
N ALA A 32 -12.73 4.48 -4.30
CA ALA A 32 -11.37 4.43 -4.83
C ALA A 32 -11.05 3.06 -5.43
N LEU A 33 -11.40 1.96 -4.73
CA LEU A 33 -11.10 0.60 -5.17
C LEU A 33 -11.98 0.13 -6.34
N SER A 34 -13.22 0.63 -6.44
CA SER A 34 -14.12 0.37 -7.57
C SER A 34 -13.57 0.82 -8.93
N GLN A 35 -12.52 1.64 -8.95
CA GLN A 35 -11.81 2.02 -10.18
C GLN A 35 -10.94 0.89 -10.75
N PHE A 36 -10.56 -0.09 -9.91
CA PHE A 36 -9.64 -1.17 -10.28
C PHE A 36 -10.30 -2.55 -10.27
N THR A 37 -11.22 -2.79 -9.34
CA THR A 37 -11.89 -4.09 -9.18
C THR A 37 -13.27 -3.93 -8.57
N GLU A 38 -14.10 -4.97 -8.71
CA GLU A 38 -15.35 -5.09 -7.97
C GLU A 38 -15.07 -5.33 -6.47
N VAL A 39 -15.70 -4.52 -5.61
CA VAL A 39 -15.61 -4.65 -4.15
C VAL A 39 -16.87 -5.33 -3.62
N LYS A 40 -16.75 -6.58 -3.17
CA LYS A 40 -17.87 -7.35 -2.62
C LYS A 40 -18.23 -6.89 -1.22
N ARG A 41 -17.24 -6.85 -0.32
CA ARG A 41 -17.42 -6.45 1.09
C ARG A 41 -16.28 -5.56 1.53
N ILE A 42 -16.57 -4.66 2.47
CA ILE A 42 -15.56 -3.82 3.11
C ILE A 42 -15.97 -3.60 4.57
N SER A 43 -15.00 -3.66 5.47
CA SER A 43 -15.20 -3.39 6.88
C SER A 43 -14.05 -2.56 7.42
N CYS A 44 -14.38 -1.55 8.22
CA CYS A 44 -13.40 -0.81 8.99
C CYS A 44 -13.09 -1.60 10.26
N CYS A 45 -11.82 -1.87 10.50
CA CYS A 45 -11.35 -2.32 11.81
C CYS A 45 -11.14 -1.07 12.66
N GLU A 46 -12.13 -0.74 13.49
CA GLU A 46 -12.02 0.38 14.41
C GLU A 46 -11.19 -0.03 15.64
N ARG A 47 -10.33 0.89 16.09
CA ARG A 47 -9.61 0.77 17.36
C ARG A 47 -10.62 0.78 18.51
N ALA A 48 -10.51 -0.15 19.45
CA ALA A 48 -11.31 -0.11 20.66
C ALA A 48 -10.87 1.10 21.52
N ALA A 49 -11.84 1.94 21.87
CA ALA A 49 -11.84 3.07 22.81
C ALA A 49 -10.58 3.95 22.89
N GLU A 50 -10.80 5.22 22.55
CA GLU A 50 -9.83 6.33 22.53
C GLU A 50 -9.20 6.61 23.90
N ASP A 51 -7.87 6.57 23.98
CA ASP A 51 -7.13 7.30 25.00
C ASP A 51 -6.92 8.74 24.48
N PRO A 52 -7.48 9.79 25.13
CA PRO A 52 -7.55 11.16 24.59
C PRO A 52 -6.19 11.87 24.43
N GLY A 53 -5.07 11.20 24.72
CA GLY A 53 -3.71 11.75 24.65
C GLY A 53 -2.82 11.22 23.51
N HIS A 54 -3.29 10.30 22.65
CA HIS A 54 -2.41 9.64 21.66
C HIS A 54 -2.78 9.89 20.19
N ARG A 55 -1.74 9.83 19.33
CA ARG A 55 -1.75 10.21 17.90
C ARG A 55 -3.00 9.70 17.16
N ARG A 56 -3.52 10.56 16.27
CA ARG A 56 -4.73 10.36 15.45
C ARG A 56 -4.83 8.93 14.90
N PRO A 57 -6.04 8.33 14.91
CA PRO A 57 -6.25 6.94 14.54
C PRO A 57 -5.81 6.70 13.10
N GLN A 58 -4.93 5.72 12.92
CA GLN A 58 -4.79 5.06 11.62
C GLN A 58 -5.97 4.09 11.50
N ARG A 59 -6.58 4.03 10.31
CA ARG A 59 -7.67 3.10 10.04
C ARG A 59 -7.12 1.96 9.20
N THR A 60 -7.45 0.74 9.58
CA THR A 60 -7.26 -0.43 8.74
C THR A 60 -8.59 -0.89 8.19
N MET A 61 -8.64 -1.13 6.89
CA MET A 61 -9.82 -1.60 6.18
C MET A 61 -9.55 -2.99 5.63
N VAL A 62 -10.55 -3.86 5.74
CA VAL A 62 -10.52 -5.21 5.20
C VAL A 62 -11.52 -5.26 4.06
N VAL A 63 -11.07 -5.71 2.88
CA VAL A 63 -11.82 -5.62 1.63
C VAL A 63 -11.84 -6.97 0.93
N ASP A 64 -13.02 -7.51 0.66
CA ASP A 64 -13.19 -8.68 -0.21
C ASP A 64 -13.32 -8.20 -1.66
N VAL A 65 -12.38 -8.62 -2.49
CA VAL A 65 -12.30 -8.30 -3.93
C VAL A 65 -12.61 -9.51 -4.82
N GLY A 66 -13.17 -10.58 -4.25
CA GLY A 66 -13.71 -11.71 -4.98
C GLY A 66 -12.70 -12.74 -5.47
N GLY A 67 -11.43 -12.64 -5.06
CA GLY A 67 -10.42 -13.65 -5.35
C GLY A 67 -9.01 -13.22 -4.96
N LEU A 68 -8.11 -14.19 -4.75
CA LEU A 68 -6.74 -13.91 -4.32
C LEU A 68 -5.90 -13.20 -5.40
N ALA A 69 -6.07 -13.60 -6.66
CA ALA A 69 -5.36 -13.00 -7.78
C ALA A 69 -5.61 -11.48 -7.92
N PRO A 70 -6.86 -10.97 -7.91
CA PRO A 70 -7.10 -9.53 -7.90
C PRO A 70 -6.59 -8.86 -6.64
N ALA A 71 -6.69 -9.50 -5.46
CA ALA A 71 -6.14 -8.94 -4.22
C ALA A 71 -4.62 -8.73 -4.31
N ARG A 72 -3.87 -9.74 -4.78
CA ARG A 72 -2.41 -9.66 -4.95
C ARG A 72 -1.99 -8.57 -5.92
N ARG A 73 -2.64 -8.50 -7.09
CA ARG A 73 -2.36 -7.48 -8.09
C ARG A 73 -2.55 -6.07 -7.54
N LEU A 74 -3.60 -5.83 -6.75
CA LEU A 74 -3.84 -4.54 -6.12
C LEU A 74 -2.82 -4.23 -5.04
N ALA A 75 -2.47 -5.22 -4.21
CA ALA A 75 -1.45 -5.06 -3.18
C ALA A 75 -0.10 -4.65 -3.80
N GLU A 76 0.35 -5.36 -4.83
CA GLU A 76 1.56 -5.02 -5.59
C GLU A 76 1.48 -3.60 -6.16
N GLN A 77 0.41 -3.29 -6.89
CA GLN A 77 0.24 -1.98 -7.53
C GLN A 77 0.24 -0.82 -6.52
N PHE A 78 -0.45 -0.97 -5.38
CA PHE A 78 -0.54 0.10 -4.38
C PHE A 78 0.75 0.32 -3.61
N ASN A 79 1.54 -0.74 -3.43
CA ASN A 79 2.83 -0.66 -2.76
C ASN A 79 3.95 -0.15 -3.70
N ASP A 80 3.87 -0.46 -5.00
CA ASP A 80 4.85 -0.03 -6.00
C ASP A 80 4.62 1.40 -6.50
N HIS A 81 3.35 1.82 -6.61
CA HIS A 81 2.95 3.13 -7.12
C HIS A 81 2.06 3.84 -6.10
N PHE A 82 2.71 4.48 -5.10
CA PHE A 82 2.11 5.26 -4.01
C PHE A 82 0.61 5.55 -4.19
N PHE A 83 -0.24 4.65 -3.69
CA PHE A 83 -1.68 4.82 -3.78
C PHE A 83 -2.16 5.66 -2.60
N MET A 84 -2.96 6.70 -2.85
CA MET A 84 -3.40 7.65 -1.83
C MET A 84 -4.92 7.76 -1.84
N ILE A 85 -5.52 7.77 -0.64
CA ILE A 85 -6.95 7.94 -0.46
C ILE A 85 -7.18 9.13 0.48
N GLY A 86 -7.87 10.16 -0.04
CA GLY A 86 -8.19 11.39 0.70
C GLY A 86 -7.34 12.60 0.26
N GLY A 87 -7.55 13.73 0.93
CA GLY A 87 -6.89 15.00 0.58
C GLY A 87 -5.46 15.18 1.13
N MET A 88 -5.02 14.31 2.03
CA MET A 88 -3.65 14.33 2.57
C MET A 88 -2.78 13.33 1.80
N PRO A 89 -1.54 13.68 1.41
CA PRO A 89 -0.67 12.79 0.63
C PRO A 89 -0.06 11.72 1.54
N ARG A 90 -0.88 10.74 1.94
CA ARG A 90 -0.45 9.59 2.73
C ARG A 90 -0.59 8.33 1.88
N PRO A 91 0.51 7.65 1.54
CA PRO A 91 0.44 6.41 0.83
C PRO A 91 -0.16 5.34 1.73
N VAL A 92 -1.10 4.58 1.19
CA VAL A 92 -1.67 3.42 1.87
C VAL A 92 -0.75 2.22 1.65
N LYS A 93 -0.75 1.29 2.61
CA LYS A 93 -0.12 -0.02 2.43
C LYS A 93 -1.22 -1.05 2.23
N ALA A 94 -0.98 -2.01 1.35
CA ALA A 94 -1.95 -3.03 1.04
C ALA A 94 -1.32 -4.43 1.10
N GLU A 95 -2.03 -5.39 1.67
CA GLU A 95 -1.59 -6.77 1.81
C GLU A 95 -2.70 -7.71 1.36
N ALA A 96 -2.36 -8.72 0.57
CA ALA A 96 -3.30 -9.70 0.05
C ALA A 96 -3.23 -10.98 0.88
N VAL A 97 -4.37 -11.42 1.42
CA VAL A 97 -4.48 -12.57 2.30
C VAL A 97 -5.57 -13.50 1.77
N GLU A 98 -5.28 -14.80 1.77
CA GLU A 98 -6.26 -15.84 1.45
C GLU A 98 -6.84 -16.41 2.75
N CYS A 99 -8.01 -15.92 3.14
CA CYS A 99 -8.66 -16.32 4.39
C CYS A 99 -10.16 -15.99 4.38
N ASP A 100 -10.86 -16.41 5.42
CA ASP A 100 -12.22 -15.95 5.68
C ASP A 100 -12.23 -14.46 6.06
N PHE A 101 -13.23 -13.71 5.59
CA PHE A 101 -13.33 -12.27 5.80
C PHE A 101 -13.44 -11.87 7.28
N GLU A 102 -14.21 -12.61 8.09
CA GLU A 102 -14.33 -12.32 9.52
C GLU A 102 -13.04 -12.69 10.26
N ALA A 103 -12.34 -13.75 9.82
CA ALA A 103 -11.02 -14.08 10.34
C ALA A 103 -9.99 -12.97 10.02
N ALA A 104 -10.00 -12.43 8.81
CA ALA A 104 -9.15 -11.31 8.39
C ALA A 104 -9.43 -10.04 9.21
N LYS A 105 -10.72 -9.72 9.39
CA LYS A 105 -11.17 -8.59 10.21
C LYS A 105 -10.75 -8.74 11.67
N ALA A 106 -10.90 -9.95 12.25
CA ALA A 106 -10.46 -10.22 13.62
C ALA A 106 -8.93 -10.16 13.77
N ALA A 107 -8.16 -10.57 12.76
CA ALA A 107 -6.71 -10.44 12.76
C ALA A 107 -6.27 -8.97 12.65
N ALA A 108 -6.87 -8.20 11.74
CA ALA A 108 -6.59 -6.79 11.56
C ALA A 108 -6.95 -5.97 12.82
N ALA A 109 -8.09 -6.23 13.45
CA ALA A 109 -8.47 -5.58 14.71
C ALA A 109 -7.47 -5.86 15.84
N ARG A 110 -6.94 -7.09 15.94
CA ARG A 110 -5.90 -7.45 16.91
C ARG A 110 -4.56 -6.77 16.62
N ALA A 111 -4.17 -6.67 15.35
CA ALA A 111 -2.94 -5.98 14.95
C ALA A 111 -2.99 -4.48 15.30
N GLU A 112 -4.14 -3.83 15.09
CA GLU A 112 -4.35 -2.43 15.49
C GLU A 112 -4.28 -2.22 17.02
N GLN A 113 -4.81 -3.16 17.80
CA GLN A 113 -4.71 -3.14 19.27
C GLN A 113 -3.26 -3.37 19.73
N SER A 114 -2.57 -4.36 19.16
CA SER A 114 -1.17 -4.64 19.50
C SER A 114 -0.21 -3.48 19.13
N ALA A 115 -0.47 -2.78 18.03
CA ALA A 115 0.28 -1.59 17.65
C ALA A 115 0.02 -0.39 18.59
N ALA A 116 -1.14 -0.37 19.26
CA ALA A 116 -1.48 0.62 20.28
C ALA A 116 -0.87 0.29 21.65
N ASP A 117 -0.81 -0.99 22.03
CA ASP A 117 -0.29 -1.46 23.32
C ASP A 117 1.25 -1.58 23.33
N GLY A 118 1.87 -1.62 22.15
CA GLY A 118 3.30 -1.77 21.93
C GLY A 118 4.18 -0.54 22.22
N ASP A 119 3.71 0.45 22.99
CA ASP A 119 4.56 1.54 23.51
C ASP A 119 5.23 1.19 24.86
N THR A 120 5.33 -0.11 25.16
CA THR A 120 6.22 -0.61 26.21
C THR A 120 7.26 -1.56 25.62
N VAL A 121 8.48 -1.01 25.45
CA VAL A 121 9.75 -1.70 25.17
C VAL A 121 9.91 -2.27 23.75
N SER A 122 10.42 -1.42 22.84
CA SER A 122 11.68 -1.72 22.15
C SER A 122 12.25 -0.45 21.51
N ALA A 123 13.37 0.03 22.04
CA ALA A 123 14.18 1.03 21.37
C ALA A 123 14.83 0.40 20.13
N GLU A 124 14.34 0.78 18.95
CA GLU A 124 15.09 0.88 17.68
C GLU A 124 15.65 -0.40 17.01
N PRO A 125 15.89 -0.39 15.66
CA PRO A 125 16.43 0.72 14.88
C PRO A 125 15.50 1.30 13.82
N ALA A 126 15.31 2.62 13.85
CA ALA A 126 14.78 3.41 12.74
C ALA A 126 15.79 3.56 11.57
N ASN A 127 16.93 2.86 11.62
CA ASN A 127 18.07 3.07 10.74
C ASN A 127 17.98 2.33 9.38
N ASP A 128 17.18 1.27 9.26
CA ASP A 128 17.16 0.46 8.03
C ASP A 128 16.30 1.05 6.91
N ALA A 129 15.22 1.76 7.26
CA ALA A 129 14.35 2.38 6.27
C ALA A 129 15.00 3.62 5.62
N GLU A 130 15.71 4.42 6.42
CA GLU A 130 16.44 5.59 5.94
C GLU A 130 17.69 5.17 5.15
N ALA A 131 18.41 4.13 5.58
CA ALA A 131 19.50 3.54 4.81
C ALA A 131 19.03 2.94 3.48
N ALA A 132 17.90 2.21 3.48
CA ALA A 132 17.31 1.67 2.25
C ALA A 132 16.81 2.76 1.29
N TRP A 133 16.36 3.90 1.83
CA TRP A 133 15.99 5.07 1.04
C TRP A 133 17.24 5.77 0.48
N ALA A 134 18.25 6.04 1.30
CA ALA A 134 19.51 6.66 0.88
C ALA A 134 20.21 5.84 -0.22
N HIS A 135 20.20 4.52 -0.11
CA HIS A 135 20.76 3.63 -1.13
C HIS A 135 19.99 3.69 -2.46
N ARG A 136 18.65 3.76 -2.41
CA ARG A 136 17.81 3.92 -3.61
C ARG A 136 18.02 5.28 -4.27
N VAL A 137 18.12 6.35 -3.50
CA VAL A 137 18.41 7.70 -4.00
C VAL A 137 19.79 7.78 -4.64
N ALA A 138 20.82 7.21 -4.00
CA ALA A 138 22.17 7.17 -4.54
C ALA A 138 22.24 6.43 -5.88
N LYS A 139 21.49 5.34 -6.04
CA LYS A 139 21.39 4.59 -7.30
C LYS A 139 20.77 5.44 -8.43
N LEU A 140 19.70 6.18 -8.14
CA LEU A 140 19.04 7.07 -9.11
C LEU A 140 19.95 8.23 -9.54
N LEU A 141 20.64 8.86 -8.59
CA LEU A 141 21.58 9.95 -8.89
C LEU A 141 22.73 9.48 -9.78
N ARG A 142 23.24 8.27 -9.55
CA ARG A 142 24.29 7.67 -10.40
C ARG A 142 23.78 7.38 -11.81
N GLN A 143 22.55 6.91 -11.94
CA GLN A 143 21.94 6.66 -13.25
C GLN A 143 21.73 7.96 -14.03
N GLN A 144 21.27 9.02 -13.36
CA GLN A 144 21.10 10.34 -13.97
C GLN A 144 22.43 10.96 -14.42
N ALA A 145 23.52 10.73 -13.68
CA ALA A 145 24.86 11.18 -14.08
C ALA A 145 25.33 10.48 -15.36
N LEU A 146 25.16 9.16 -15.45
CA LEU A 146 25.51 8.40 -16.65
C LEU A 146 24.67 8.80 -17.87
N GLU A 147 23.37 9.04 -17.68
CA GLU A 147 22.49 9.51 -18.76
C GLU A 147 22.93 10.89 -19.29
N ARG A 148 23.42 11.78 -18.41
CA ARG A 148 23.97 13.08 -18.82
C ARG A 148 25.27 12.94 -19.61
N GLU A 149 26.16 12.05 -19.18
CA GLU A 149 27.40 11.77 -19.92
C GLU A 149 27.10 11.21 -21.31
N VAL A 150 26.20 10.22 -21.41
CA VAL A 150 25.79 9.63 -22.70
C VAL A 150 25.11 10.67 -23.61
N MET A 151 24.27 11.56 -23.05
CA MET A 151 23.65 12.63 -23.83
C MET A 151 24.69 13.67 -24.30
N ALA A 152 25.68 13.99 -23.48
CA ALA A 152 26.77 14.90 -23.85
C ALA A 152 27.66 14.29 -24.94
N GLU A 153 28.01 13.01 -24.84
CA GLU A 153 28.75 12.29 -25.89
C GLU A 153 27.98 12.24 -27.21
N ARG A 154 26.65 12.01 -27.15
CA ARG A 154 25.79 12.03 -28.34
C ARG A 154 25.69 13.41 -28.97
N ALA A 155 25.64 14.47 -28.17
CA ALA A 155 25.63 15.85 -28.67
C ALA A 155 26.95 16.18 -29.39
N LEU A 156 28.09 15.80 -28.80
CA LEU A 156 29.40 15.94 -29.44
C LEU A 156 29.48 15.13 -30.74
N HIS A 157 29.07 13.86 -30.73
CA HIS A 157 29.02 13.04 -31.94
C HIS A 157 28.11 13.62 -33.03
N ALA A 158 26.97 14.20 -32.66
CA ALA A 158 26.08 14.88 -33.59
C ALA A 158 26.76 16.10 -34.25
N GLU A 159 27.48 16.91 -33.46
CA GLU A 159 28.26 18.05 -33.95
C GLU A 159 29.38 17.61 -34.92
N TYR A 160 30.12 16.54 -34.60
CA TYR A 160 31.16 16.01 -35.50
C TYR A 160 30.58 15.33 -36.76
N SER A 161 29.37 14.79 -36.71
CA SER A 161 28.74 14.12 -37.87
C SER A 161 28.11 15.10 -38.89
N CYS A 162 27.99 16.38 -38.54
CA CYS A 162 27.42 17.44 -39.38
C CYS A 162 28.51 18.33 -40.03
N THR A 163 29.73 17.80 -40.18
CA THR A 163 30.84 18.48 -40.88
C THR A 163 31.32 17.64 -42.06
N CYS A 164 30.48 17.54 -43.10
CA CYS A 164 30.81 17.04 -44.43
C CYS A 164 30.10 17.91 -45.49
#